data_AF-A0A7X1WFF8-F1
#
_entry.id   AF-A0A7X1WFF8-F1
#
_cell.length_a   1.000
_cell.length_b   1.000
_cell.length_c   1.000
_cell.angle_alpha   90.00
_cell.angle_beta   90.00
_cell.angle_gamma   90.00
#
_symmetry.space_group_name_H-M   'P 1'
#
loop_
_entity.id
_entity.type
_entity.pdbx_description
1 polymer ?
#
loop_
_entity_poly.entity_id
_entity_poly.type
_entity_poly.pdbx_seq_one_letter_code
_entity_poly.pdbx_strand_id
1 'polypeptide(L)'
;MVFGRSLRNRATPRSSGLNPEAASTLSPDAMTLRTGGHFGSGVYEHIDPSNKQVSHYLKDSAGKLHHGQYDNLNESWYALDKRQPDALYRTRALEIAYGRWDSAPTTGSAKQPLAVHQLLNKYEVIALDVYGTRPTREGIYTVTRAVGTPDSKGVYPHTTHHFILQDGRVFEVKKGWLGRHWYLHLNSGDHRSTYKVRRHTSSDVWEVKNRQADKTKLWQPLKLHTPEVLPDTPVVRYSEYAASPEFTDTLDRLTTHNDIDFTNYCYSVDSLESARSHAHQLQLKMYKDAKAFFKDLPAKQRIPSPGFAPDTGVPEILTTLHKKYTGLIIGETHSAVSSKQVIIDNFDLFKKNDVKTLYLEHLQADLHQLHLDAFSKTGQVSPRLNTFLRDLDNGYSIDASSPYSFSNLVYNAQKHGLRIIAIDCVASYYTKGIEGSADNARTTLFSYGASQIIRNHQAQTGSHKWIALVGNSHANAHQGVPGLAELEGAISLRVADVKPGSQRGITVDRGDVGKPDFIGSNVAFLKNDFLLEVEIPGKRPKTPPLTESQLEQTLPETGQFLFDKDHQHWPELIHRSSSREILRTPLQTDAEGKFYIERPNWEHIHQKRYNQLDNLINDLKAYGMRMVPNSQH
;
A
#
# COMPACT_ATOMS: atom_id res chain seq x y z
N MET A 1 35.30 50.47 0.84
CA MET A 1 34.57 49.64 -0.15
C MET A 1 34.06 48.40 0.57
N VAL A 2 32.97 48.53 1.33
CA VAL A 2 31.56 48.20 1.00
C VAL A 2 31.32 46.69 0.93
N PHE A 3 30.83 46.17 2.06
CA PHE A 3 30.17 44.88 2.22
C PHE A 3 28.84 44.86 1.44
N GLY A 4 28.65 43.85 0.58
CA GLY A 4 27.35 43.54 -0.04
C GLY A 4 26.83 42.20 0.44
N ARG A 5 26.03 42.21 1.52
CA ARG A 5 25.23 41.05 1.95
C ARG A 5 24.17 40.76 0.88
N SER A 6 24.37 39.72 0.07
CA SER A 6 23.28 39.07 -0.65
C SER A 6 22.56 38.14 0.31
N LEU A 7 21.49 38.65 0.93
CA LEU A 7 20.49 37.84 1.60
C LEU A 7 19.83 36.95 0.53
N ARG A 8 20.25 35.68 0.43
CA ARG A 8 19.37 34.66 -0.16
C ARG A 8 18.19 34.53 0.78
N ASN A 9 17.08 35.17 0.43
CA ASN A 9 15.77 34.79 0.94
C ASN A 9 15.62 33.30 0.64
N ARG A 10 15.89 32.45 1.64
CA ARG A 10 15.26 31.14 1.69
C ARG A 10 13.77 31.45 1.58
N ALA A 11 13.16 31.08 0.45
CA ALA A 11 11.74 30.86 0.45
C ALA A 11 11.51 29.86 1.59
N THR A 12 10.95 30.33 2.69
CA THR A 12 10.33 29.47 3.68
C THR A 12 9.48 28.48 2.89
N PRO A 13 9.55 27.17 3.18
CA PRO A 13 8.67 26.21 2.55
C PRO A 13 7.26 26.78 2.69
N ARG A 14 6.61 27.11 1.56
CA ARG A 14 5.22 27.55 1.61
C ARG A 14 4.49 26.44 2.34
N SER A 15 3.89 26.79 3.48
CA SER A 15 3.13 25.88 4.29
C SER A 15 2.19 25.09 3.39
N SER A 16 2.07 23.80 3.64
CA SER A 16 1.01 22.93 3.12
C SER A 16 -0.38 23.31 3.68
N GLY A 17 -0.57 24.58 4.01
CA GLY A 17 -1.76 25.17 4.62
C GLY A 17 -2.74 25.68 3.58
N LEU A 18 -3.92 26.08 4.05
CA LEU A 18 -4.93 26.78 3.26
C LEU A 18 -4.27 27.88 2.43
N ASN A 19 -4.64 27.99 1.17
CA ASN A 19 -3.98 28.96 0.32
C ASN A 19 -4.18 30.37 0.95
N PRO A 20 -3.12 31.19 1.09
CA PRO A 20 -3.17 32.46 1.83
C PRO A 20 -4.19 33.48 1.32
N GLU A 21 -4.67 33.31 0.08
CA GLU A 21 -5.74 34.08 -0.55
C GLU A 21 -7.15 33.56 -0.24
N ALA A 22 -7.28 32.41 0.44
CA ALA A 22 -8.56 31.89 0.93
C ALA A 22 -9.09 32.66 2.15
N ALA A 23 -8.26 33.54 2.72
CA ALA A 23 -8.65 34.38 3.84
C ALA A 23 -9.79 35.33 3.43
N SER A 24 -10.78 35.45 4.32
CA SER A 24 -11.88 36.40 4.20
C SER A 24 -11.37 37.84 4.22
N THR A 25 -12.03 38.70 3.44
CA THR A 25 -11.81 40.15 3.46
C THR A 25 -12.59 40.86 4.57
N LEU A 26 -13.46 40.14 5.29
CA LEU A 26 -14.27 40.70 6.37
C LEU A 26 -13.41 41.00 7.61
N SER A 27 -13.62 42.17 8.21
CA SER A 27 -12.98 42.55 9.47
C SER A 27 -13.58 41.79 10.66
N PRO A 28 -12.78 41.37 11.66
CA PRO A 28 -13.27 40.86 12.94
C PRO A 28 -14.29 41.76 13.63
N ASP A 29 -14.22 43.09 13.42
CA ASP A 29 -15.14 44.06 14.03
C ASP A 29 -16.59 43.90 13.53
N ALA A 30 -16.77 43.29 12.35
CA ALA A 30 -18.07 42.97 11.78
C ALA A 30 -18.56 41.56 12.18
N MET A 31 -17.93 40.93 13.17
CA MET A 31 -18.20 39.55 13.59
C MET A 31 -18.33 39.45 15.11
N THR A 32 -19.08 38.45 15.56
CA THR A 32 -19.23 38.11 16.98
C THR A 32 -18.32 36.93 17.32
N LEU A 33 -17.43 37.08 18.31
CA LEU A 33 -16.61 35.97 18.79
C LEU A 33 -17.44 35.00 19.65
N ARG A 34 -17.57 33.74 19.22
CA ARG A 34 -18.21 32.66 19.98
C ARG A 34 -17.15 31.86 20.74
N THR A 35 -17.38 31.59 22.01
CA THR A 35 -16.48 30.83 22.90
C THR A 35 -17.26 29.77 23.70
N GLY A 36 -16.55 28.75 24.20
CA GLY A 36 -17.12 27.67 25.01
C GLY A 36 -17.76 26.54 24.20
N GLY A 37 -17.94 25.38 24.83
CA GLY A 37 -18.46 24.18 24.17
C GLY A 37 -17.64 23.80 22.94
N HIS A 38 -18.30 23.57 21.81
CA HIS A 38 -17.65 23.23 20.54
C HIS A 38 -16.91 24.41 19.87
N PHE A 39 -17.09 25.65 20.34
CA PHE A 39 -16.38 26.82 19.81
C PHE A 39 -14.99 27.04 20.46
N GLY A 40 -14.65 26.28 21.50
CA GLY A 40 -13.36 26.38 22.18
C GLY A 40 -13.06 27.81 22.68
N SER A 41 -11.87 28.32 22.38
CA SER A 41 -11.45 29.68 22.79
C SER A 41 -11.89 30.80 21.84
N GLY A 42 -12.53 30.47 20.70
CA GLY A 42 -12.95 31.51 19.76
C GLY A 42 -13.20 31.04 18.32
N VAL A 43 -14.44 31.12 17.87
CA VAL A 43 -14.83 31.08 16.45
C VAL A 43 -15.61 32.34 16.13
N TYR A 44 -15.25 33.04 15.05
CA TYR A 44 -15.92 34.27 14.66
C TYR A 44 -17.19 33.95 13.87
N GLU A 45 -18.31 34.54 14.26
CA GLU A 45 -19.60 34.38 13.63
C GLU A 45 -19.99 35.69 12.93
N HIS A 46 -20.34 35.61 11.65
CA HIS A 46 -20.87 36.72 10.87
C HIS A 46 -22.30 36.41 10.45
N ILE A 47 -23.21 37.35 10.63
CA ILE A 47 -24.59 37.25 10.16
C ILE A 47 -24.73 38.23 9.00
N ASP A 48 -24.95 37.69 7.80
CA ASP A 48 -25.16 38.51 6.61
C ASP A 48 -26.44 39.36 6.79
N PRO A 49 -26.33 40.69 6.69
CA PRO A 49 -27.47 41.58 6.95
C PRO A 49 -28.61 41.42 5.94
N SER A 50 -28.32 40.95 4.72
CA SER A 50 -29.26 40.85 3.60
C SER A 50 -30.17 39.62 3.67
N ASN A 51 -29.63 38.47 4.07
CA ASN A 51 -30.33 37.18 4.05
C ASN A 51 -30.34 36.48 5.42
N LYS A 52 -29.75 37.10 6.45
CA LYS A 52 -29.60 36.56 7.82
C LYS A 52 -28.82 35.24 7.88
N GLN A 53 -28.03 34.91 6.86
CA GLN A 53 -27.23 33.69 6.83
C GLN A 53 -26.05 33.81 7.81
N VAL A 54 -25.85 32.77 8.62
CA VAL A 54 -24.75 32.69 9.57
C VAL A 54 -23.55 32.02 8.91
N SER A 55 -22.39 32.67 8.97
CA SER A 55 -21.09 32.14 8.53
C SER A 55 -20.11 32.14 9.69
N HIS A 56 -19.30 31.10 9.78
CA HIS A 56 -18.28 30.97 10.81
C HIS A 56 -16.89 31.15 10.21
N TYR A 57 -15.96 31.65 11.01
CA TYR A 57 -14.58 31.92 10.61
C TYR A 57 -13.60 31.55 11.72
N LEU A 58 -12.48 30.98 11.31
CA LEU A 58 -11.37 30.56 12.16
C LEU A 58 -10.20 31.52 11.94
N LYS A 59 -9.67 32.09 13.02
CA LYS A 59 -8.56 33.06 12.95
C LYS A 59 -7.22 32.34 13.09
N ASP A 60 -6.39 32.38 12.06
CA ASP A 60 -5.07 31.74 12.07
C ASP A 60 -4.05 32.50 12.93
N SER A 61 -2.87 31.91 13.14
CA SER A 61 -1.77 32.49 13.92
C SER A 61 -1.22 33.80 13.34
N ALA A 62 -1.43 34.04 12.04
CA ALA A 62 -1.10 35.30 11.36
C ALA A 62 -2.23 36.35 11.48
N GLY A 63 -3.33 36.01 12.15
CA GLY A 63 -4.47 36.89 12.40
C GLY A 63 -5.48 36.97 11.26
N LYS A 64 -5.34 36.16 10.19
CA LYS A 64 -6.28 36.10 9.08
C LYS A 64 -7.46 35.19 9.41
N LEU A 65 -8.64 35.54 8.88
CA LEU A 65 -9.87 34.78 9.07
C LEU A 65 -10.13 33.85 7.88
N HIS A 66 -10.29 32.56 8.13
CA HIS A 66 -10.65 31.55 7.13
C HIS A 66 -12.06 31.06 7.37
N HIS A 67 -12.80 30.70 6.32
CA HIS A 67 -14.13 30.12 6.52
C HIS A 67 -14.06 28.86 7.37
N GLY A 68 -14.82 28.82 8.45
CA GLY A 68 -14.95 27.69 9.36
C GLY A 68 -16.24 26.92 9.08
N GLN A 69 -16.16 25.60 9.10
CA GLN A 69 -17.33 24.73 9.14
C GLN A 69 -17.16 23.72 10.27
N TYR A 70 -18.18 23.62 11.12
CA TYR A 70 -18.23 22.60 12.15
C TYR A 70 -18.89 21.35 11.59
N ASP A 71 -18.22 20.22 11.74
CA ASP A 71 -18.76 18.92 11.37
C ASP A 71 -19.14 18.14 12.62
N ASN A 72 -20.44 17.94 12.83
CA ASN A 72 -20.96 17.19 13.97
C ASN A 72 -20.79 15.68 13.82
N LEU A 73 -20.34 15.16 12.66
CA LEU A 73 -20.05 13.73 12.49
C LEU A 73 -18.72 13.30 13.13
N ASN A 74 -17.81 14.25 13.40
CA ASN A 74 -16.56 13.99 14.11
C ASN A 74 -16.21 15.11 15.11
N GLU A 75 -17.23 15.88 15.51
CA GLU A 75 -17.18 16.94 16.52
C GLU A 75 -15.98 17.89 16.35
N SER A 76 -15.70 18.29 15.11
CA SER A 76 -14.49 19.06 14.76
C SER A 76 -14.80 20.24 13.85
N TRP A 77 -14.06 21.33 14.02
CA TRP A 77 -14.06 22.40 13.03
C TRP A 77 -13.07 22.11 11.91
N TYR A 78 -13.41 22.62 10.74
CA TYR A 78 -12.61 22.60 9.54
C TYR A 78 -12.49 24.01 9.00
N ALA A 79 -11.28 24.40 8.61
CA ALA A 79 -11.05 25.57 7.80
C ALA A 79 -11.18 25.19 6.32
N LEU A 80 -11.91 26.01 5.57
CA LEU A 80 -12.32 25.76 4.20
C LEU A 80 -11.59 26.66 3.20
N ASP A 81 -11.16 26.09 2.07
CA ASP A 81 -10.81 26.85 0.87
C ASP A 81 -12.03 26.88 -0.07
N LYS A 82 -12.71 28.03 -0.15
CA LYS A 82 -13.91 28.20 -0.98
C LYS A 82 -13.69 27.99 -2.48
N ARG A 83 -12.45 28.00 -2.96
CA ARG A 83 -12.13 27.69 -4.37
C ARG A 83 -12.13 26.19 -4.65
N GLN A 84 -12.04 25.37 -3.61
CA GLN A 84 -12.12 23.91 -3.71
C GLN A 84 -13.24 23.38 -2.79
N PRO A 85 -14.51 23.75 -3.06
CA PRO A 85 -15.63 23.38 -2.20
C PRO A 85 -15.83 21.85 -2.08
N ASP A 86 -15.43 21.12 -3.13
CA ASP A 86 -15.58 19.67 -3.27
C ASP A 86 -14.30 18.88 -2.87
N ALA A 87 -13.35 19.52 -2.20
CA ALA A 87 -12.12 18.86 -1.77
C ALA A 87 -12.42 17.66 -0.83
N LEU A 88 -11.87 16.51 -1.21
CA LEU A 88 -12.00 15.26 -0.46
C LEU A 88 -11.43 15.34 0.97
N TYR A 89 -10.35 16.10 1.13
CA TYR A 89 -9.68 16.34 2.40
C TYR A 89 -9.80 17.81 2.79
N ARG A 90 -10.05 18.06 4.07
CA ARG A 90 -10.17 19.41 4.63
C ARG A 90 -9.17 19.62 5.75
N THR A 91 -8.80 20.88 5.98
CA THR A 91 -7.90 21.26 7.07
C THR A 91 -8.68 21.25 8.37
N ARG A 92 -8.45 20.24 9.21
CA ARG A 92 -9.04 20.17 10.55
C ARG A 92 -8.41 21.26 11.42
N ALA A 93 -9.26 22.03 12.09
CA ALA A 93 -8.82 22.96 13.10
C ALA A 93 -8.50 22.17 14.38
N LEU A 94 -7.21 22.01 14.66
CA LEU A 94 -6.72 21.39 15.89
C LEU A 94 -6.72 22.45 16.99
N GLU A 95 -6.52 22.09 18.26
CA GLU A 95 -6.20 23.06 19.34
C GLU A 95 -7.09 24.34 19.43
N ILE A 96 -8.36 24.29 19.00
CA ILE A 96 -9.29 25.43 19.03
C ILE A 96 -9.52 25.93 20.45
N ALA A 97 -9.38 25.05 21.44
CA ALA A 97 -9.40 25.40 22.86
C ALA A 97 -8.26 26.35 23.28
N TYR A 98 -7.17 26.44 22.51
CA TYR A 98 -5.98 27.24 22.81
C TYR A 98 -5.79 28.45 21.88
N GLY A 99 -6.73 28.70 20.97
CA GLY A 99 -6.75 29.90 20.12
C GLY A 99 -5.72 29.86 19.00
N ARG A 100 -5.16 28.69 18.74
CA ARG A 100 -4.16 28.42 17.71
C ARG A 100 -4.58 27.14 17.02
N TRP A 101 -5.36 27.24 15.94
CA TRP A 101 -5.85 26.03 15.28
C TRP A 101 -4.95 25.52 14.16
N ASP A 102 -4.04 26.38 13.72
CA ASP A 102 -3.05 26.18 12.68
C ASP A 102 -1.65 25.87 13.23
N SER A 103 -1.49 25.73 14.56
CA SER A 103 -0.22 25.49 15.25
C SER A 103 0.29 24.04 15.18
N ALA A 104 -0.46 23.12 14.60
CA ALA A 104 -0.07 21.71 14.59
C ALA A 104 1.21 21.48 13.77
N PRO A 105 2.14 20.61 14.25
CA PRO A 105 3.36 20.30 13.54
C PRO A 105 3.06 19.68 12.16
N THR A 106 4.00 19.84 11.24
CA THR A 106 4.00 19.42 9.81
C THR A 106 3.78 17.91 9.54
N THR A 107 3.32 17.14 10.52
CA THR A 107 2.89 15.75 10.38
C THR A 107 1.46 15.68 9.83
N GLY A 108 1.17 14.66 9.02
CA GLY A 108 -0.06 14.51 8.20
C GLY A 108 -1.43 14.48 8.90
N SER A 109 -1.54 14.86 10.18
CA SER A 109 -2.80 14.87 10.94
C SER A 109 -3.75 16.03 10.61
N ALA A 110 -3.26 17.10 9.97
CA ALA A 110 -4.03 18.32 9.69
C ALA A 110 -5.04 18.17 8.54
N LYS A 111 -4.82 17.27 7.57
CA LYS A 111 -5.76 16.99 6.48
C LYS A 111 -6.53 15.71 6.76
N GLN A 112 -7.84 15.82 6.93
CA GLN A 112 -8.72 14.68 7.19
C GLN A 112 -9.75 14.54 6.06
N PRO A 113 -10.14 13.31 5.68
CA PRO A 113 -11.22 13.11 4.73
C PRO A 113 -12.52 13.71 5.27
N LEU A 114 -13.46 14.07 4.38
CA LEU A 114 -14.80 14.54 4.77
C LEU A 114 -15.41 13.60 5.82
N ALA A 115 -16.09 14.15 6.83
CA ALA A 115 -16.59 13.32 7.93
C ALA A 115 -17.65 12.32 7.49
N VAL A 116 -18.36 12.59 6.38
CA VAL A 116 -19.24 11.60 5.74
C VAL A 116 -18.45 10.39 5.23
N HIS A 117 -17.24 10.56 4.69
CA HIS A 117 -16.37 9.46 4.26
C HIS A 117 -15.85 8.65 5.44
N GLN A 118 -15.46 9.32 6.53
CA GLN A 118 -15.09 8.64 7.77
C GLN A 118 -16.26 7.83 8.33
N LEU A 119 -17.47 8.40 8.30
CA LEU A 119 -18.68 7.75 8.76
C LEU A 119 -19.08 6.56 7.85
N LEU A 120 -18.95 6.70 6.54
CA LEU A 120 -19.19 5.60 5.60
C LEU A 120 -18.27 4.41 5.95
N ASN A 121 -16.97 4.64 6.04
CA ASN A 121 -16.02 3.56 6.36
C ASN A 121 -16.21 3.00 7.78
N LYS A 122 -16.65 3.82 8.74
CA LYS A 122 -16.85 3.40 10.13
C LYS A 122 -18.11 2.55 10.35
N TYR A 123 -19.19 2.83 9.61
CA TYR A 123 -20.50 2.20 9.82
C TYR A 123 -20.88 1.18 8.74
N GLU A 124 -20.08 1.05 7.69
CA GLU A 124 -20.29 0.06 6.64
C GLU A 124 -20.14 -1.37 7.18
N VAL A 125 -21.07 -2.24 6.77
CA VAL A 125 -21.10 -3.65 7.09
C VAL A 125 -20.63 -4.42 5.85
N ILE A 126 -19.39 -4.88 5.86
CA ILE A 126 -18.70 -5.46 4.70
C ILE A 126 -19.09 -6.94 4.45
N ALA A 127 -19.79 -7.57 5.40
CA ALA A 127 -20.07 -9.01 5.40
C ALA A 127 -21.57 -9.35 5.49
N LEU A 128 -22.44 -8.49 4.95
CA LEU A 128 -23.88 -8.76 4.96
C LEU A 128 -24.55 -8.45 3.64
N ASP A 129 -25.18 -9.48 3.07
CA ASP A 129 -26.11 -9.32 1.98
C ASP A 129 -27.48 -8.90 2.45
N VAL A 130 -28.04 -7.91 1.78
CA VAL A 130 -29.43 -7.50 1.91
C VAL A 130 -30.21 -7.69 0.61
N TYR A 131 -29.55 -7.94 -0.52
CA TYR A 131 -30.13 -8.02 -1.86
C TYR A 131 -31.05 -9.24 -2.05
N GLY A 132 -30.86 -10.33 -1.31
CA GLY A 132 -31.80 -11.47 -1.25
C GLY A 132 -33.11 -11.19 -0.51
N THR A 133 -33.21 -10.07 0.22
CA THR A 133 -34.42 -9.63 0.91
C THR A 133 -35.06 -8.46 0.18
N ARG A 134 -36.38 -8.52 -0.08
CA ARG A 134 -37.08 -7.34 -0.59
C ARG A 134 -37.11 -6.26 0.50
N PRO A 135 -36.62 -5.04 0.23
CA PRO A 135 -36.71 -3.98 1.21
C PRO A 135 -38.18 -3.60 1.43
N THR A 136 -38.47 -3.05 2.60
CA THR A 136 -39.75 -2.39 2.84
C THR A 136 -39.92 -1.19 1.89
N ARG A 137 -41.12 -0.60 1.83
CA ARG A 137 -41.36 0.66 1.08
C ARG A 137 -40.44 1.80 1.55
N GLU A 138 -39.94 1.76 2.78
CA GLU A 138 -38.97 2.72 3.33
C GLU A 138 -37.54 2.47 2.86
N GLY A 139 -37.26 1.39 2.11
CA GLY A 139 -35.92 0.99 1.69
C GLY A 139 -35.13 0.23 2.77
N ILE A 140 -35.82 -0.33 3.77
CA ILE A 140 -35.20 -1.07 4.88
C ILE A 140 -35.19 -2.56 4.59
N TYR A 141 -34.02 -3.15 4.67
CA TYR A 141 -33.81 -4.59 4.60
C TYR A 141 -33.82 -5.18 5.99
N THR A 142 -34.46 -6.33 6.18
CA THR A 142 -34.62 -6.95 7.51
C THR A 142 -34.08 -8.36 7.46
N VAL A 143 -33.07 -8.65 8.30
CA VAL A 143 -32.43 -9.96 8.37
C VAL A 143 -32.62 -10.51 9.79
N THR A 144 -33.16 -11.72 9.87
CA THR A 144 -33.42 -12.41 11.12
C THR A 144 -32.42 -13.55 11.28
N ARG A 145 -31.65 -13.56 12.37
CA ARG A 145 -30.61 -14.55 12.63
C ARG A 145 -30.92 -15.37 13.88
N ALA A 146 -30.74 -16.68 13.82
CA ALA A 146 -30.77 -17.55 15.00
C ALA A 146 -29.56 -17.29 15.91
N VAL A 147 -29.77 -17.25 17.23
CA VAL A 147 -28.75 -16.91 18.23
C VAL A 147 -28.92 -17.76 19.48
N GLY A 148 -27.81 -18.22 20.07
CA GLY A 148 -27.83 -19.01 21.31
C GLY A 148 -28.19 -20.48 21.10
N THR A 149 -28.47 -21.17 22.21
CA THR A 149 -28.93 -22.57 22.20
C THR A 149 -30.43 -22.66 21.96
N PRO A 150 -30.92 -23.69 21.24
CA PRO A 150 -32.34 -23.88 21.04
C PRO A 150 -33.05 -24.14 22.37
N ASP A 151 -34.32 -23.75 22.45
CA ASP A 151 -35.17 -24.08 23.60
C ASP A 151 -35.41 -25.59 23.71
N SER A 152 -36.14 -26.01 24.76
CA SER A 152 -36.47 -27.41 25.00
C SER A 152 -37.32 -28.07 23.90
N LYS A 153 -37.73 -27.31 22.87
CA LYS A 153 -38.47 -27.78 21.69
C LYS A 153 -37.65 -27.70 20.40
N GLY A 154 -36.36 -27.37 20.47
CA GLY A 154 -35.48 -27.27 19.30
C GLY A 154 -35.59 -25.94 18.54
N VAL A 155 -36.25 -24.92 19.10
CA VAL A 155 -36.41 -23.61 18.45
C VAL A 155 -35.31 -22.67 18.90
N TYR A 156 -34.56 -22.12 17.94
CA TYR A 156 -33.53 -21.13 18.23
C TYR A 156 -34.13 -19.75 18.52
N PRO A 157 -33.63 -19.02 19.53
CA PRO A 157 -33.91 -17.58 19.67
C PRO A 157 -33.47 -16.85 18.41
N HIS A 158 -34.19 -15.80 18.00
CA HIS A 158 -33.84 -15.00 16.84
C HIS A 158 -33.60 -13.54 17.19
N THR A 159 -32.57 -12.92 16.60
CA THR A 159 -32.40 -11.47 16.58
C THR A 159 -32.72 -10.92 15.20
N THR A 160 -33.46 -9.82 15.17
CA THR A 160 -33.79 -9.10 13.94
C THR A 160 -32.91 -7.87 13.82
N HIS A 161 -32.25 -7.73 12.68
CA HIS A 161 -31.41 -6.59 12.34
C HIS A 161 -31.97 -5.90 11.10
N HIS A 162 -31.78 -4.58 11.03
CA HIS A 162 -32.27 -3.77 9.92
C HIS A 162 -31.11 -3.08 9.21
N PHE A 163 -31.21 -2.95 7.91
CA PHE A 163 -30.13 -2.44 7.08
C PHE A 163 -30.65 -1.50 6.00
N ILE A 164 -29.76 -0.61 5.57
CA ILE A 164 -29.96 0.26 4.41
C ILE A 164 -28.85 0.02 3.40
N LEU A 165 -29.19 0.24 2.13
CA LEU A 165 -28.26 0.13 1.02
C LEU A 165 -28.11 1.51 0.36
N GLN A 166 -26.88 1.97 0.19
CA GLN A 166 -26.55 3.21 -0.49
C GLN A 166 -25.26 3.04 -1.29
N ASP A 167 -25.32 3.23 -2.61
CA ASP A 167 -24.18 3.12 -3.54
C ASP A 167 -23.35 1.84 -3.36
N GLY A 168 -24.04 0.70 -3.26
CA GLY A 168 -23.42 -0.62 -3.08
C GLY A 168 -22.83 -0.87 -1.69
N ARG A 169 -23.02 0.06 -0.74
CA ARG A 169 -22.59 -0.07 0.66
C ARG A 169 -23.79 -0.39 1.56
N VAL A 170 -23.60 -1.33 2.46
CA VAL A 170 -24.62 -1.78 3.42
C VAL A 170 -24.33 -1.17 4.78
N PHE A 171 -25.35 -0.62 5.45
CA PHE A 171 -25.22 -0.06 6.80
C PHE A 171 -26.28 -0.66 7.72
N GLU A 172 -25.88 -1.09 8.91
CA GLU A 172 -26.85 -1.48 9.94
C GLU A 172 -27.53 -0.22 10.49
N VAL A 173 -28.85 -0.28 10.63
CA VAL A 173 -29.66 0.78 11.21
C VAL A 173 -30.56 0.26 12.32
N LYS A 174 -30.82 1.11 13.30
CA LYS A 174 -31.81 0.86 14.35
C LYS A 174 -32.87 1.93 14.37
N LYS A 175 -34.11 1.51 14.61
CA LYS A 175 -35.24 2.44 14.79
C LYS A 175 -35.12 3.07 16.16
N GLY A 176 -35.14 4.40 16.25
CA GLY A 176 -35.06 5.09 17.53
C GLY A 176 -36.29 4.83 18.41
N TRP A 177 -36.15 5.07 19.72
CA TRP A 177 -37.18 4.78 20.73
C TRP A 177 -38.57 5.38 20.42
N LEU A 178 -38.63 6.57 19.82
CA LEU A 178 -39.89 7.21 19.39
C LEU A 178 -40.47 6.64 18.08
N GLY A 179 -39.81 5.69 17.43
CA GLY A 179 -40.26 5.06 16.18
C GLY A 179 -40.18 5.93 14.92
N ARG A 180 -39.77 7.20 15.02
CA ARG A 180 -39.88 8.18 13.92
C ARG A 180 -38.71 8.19 12.93
N HIS A 181 -37.55 7.67 13.32
CA HIS A 181 -36.33 7.78 12.52
C HIS A 181 -35.43 6.57 12.68
N TRP A 182 -34.65 6.32 11.63
CA TRP A 182 -33.57 5.35 11.59
C TRP A 182 -32.25 6.01 12.01
N TYR A 183 -31.37 5.23 12.63
CA TYR A 183 -30.06 5.65 13.08
C TYR A 183 -29.01 4.62 12.68
N LEU A 184 -27.84 5.06 12.21
CA LEU A 184 -26.72 4.15 11.95
C LEU A 184 -26.27 3.45 13.23
N HIS A 185 -25.98 2.17 13.11
CA HIS A 185 -25.57 1.30 14.21
C HIS A 185 -24.17 0.74 13.97
N LEU A 186 -23.35 0.73 15.02
CA LEU A 186 -22.00 0.17 15.03
C LEU A 186 -22.01 -1.18 15.73
N ASN A 187 -21.34 -2.17 15.13
CA ASN A 187 -21.25 -3.53 15.67
C ASN A 187 -20.17 -3.68 16.78
N SER A 188 -19.43 -2.61 17.10
CA SER A 188 -18.20 -2.64 17.91
C SER A 188 -18.40 -2.47 19.44
N GLY A 189 -19.55 -2.87 20.00
CA GLY A 189 -19.82 -2.76 21.44
C GLY A 189 -20.08 -1.34 21.98
N ASP A 190 -19.99 -0.30 21.14
CA ASP A 190 -20.42 1.06 21.49
C ASP A 190 -21.88 1.27 21.04
N HIS A 191 -22.80 1.25 22.02
CA HIS A 191 -24.25 1.21 21.78
C HIS A 191 -24.90 2.55 21.44
N ARG A 192 -24.14 3.63 21.24
CA ARG A 192 -24.71 4.95 20.93
C ARG A 192 -25.08 5.07 19.44
N SER A 193 -26.33 4.76 19.09
CA SER A 193 -26.91 5.09 17.78
C SER A 193 -26.96 6.62 17.59
N THR A 194 -25.92 7.20 17.00
CA THR A 194 -25.66 8.65 17.04
C THR A 194 -26.20 9.38 15.81
N TYR A 195 -26.17 8.74 14.63
CA TYR A 195 -26.43 9.42 13.35
C TYR A 195 -27.77 9.07 12.76
N LYS A 196 -28.67 10.05 12.73
CA LYS A 196 -30.00 9.89 12.13
C LYS A 196 -29.90 9.82 10.61
N VAL A 197 -30.56 8.84 10.00
CA VAL A 197 -30.63 8.66 8.55
C VAL A 197 -32.07 8.69 8.05
N ARG A 198 -32.26 9.07 6.79
CA ARG A 198 -33.55 9.02 6.08
C ARG A 198 -33.33 8.70 4.61
N ARG A 199 -34.32 8.09 3.97
CA ARG A 199 -34.34 7.90 2.52
C ARG A 199 -35.12 9.03 1.86
N HIS A 200 -34.52 9.66 0.86
CA HIS A 200 -35.17 10.61 -0.01
C HIS A 200 -35.88 9.84 -1.13
N THR A 201 -37.20 9.71 -1.02
CA THR A 201 -38.01 8.75 -1.80
C THR A 201 -38.04 9.00 -3.31
N SER A 202 -37.82 10.24 -3.78
CA SER A 202 -37.82 10.54 -5.21
C SER A 202 -36.48 10.27 -5.92
N SER A 203 -35.38 10.21 -5.17
CA SER A 203 -34.04 10.01 -5.72
C SER A 203 -33.38 8.70 -5.27
N ASP A 204 -34.06 7.92 -4.42
CA ASP A 204 -33.52 6.72 -3.79
C ASP A 204 -32.16 6.93 -3.08
N VAL A 205 -32.00 8.09 -2.45
CA VAL A 205 -30.75 8.44 -1.75
C VAL A 205 -31.00 8.44 -0.25
N TRP A 206 -30.21 7.66 0.48
CA TRP A 206 -30.06 7.78 1.92
C TRP A 206 -29.26 9.02 2.25
N GLU A 207 -29.73 9.79 3.22
CA GLU A 207 -29.08 10.97 3.74
C GLU A 207 -28.80 10.78 5.23
N VAL A 208 -27.66 11.27 5.69
CA VAL A 208 -27.32 11.39 7.11
C VAL A 208 -27.56 12.82 7.58
N LYS A 209 -28.12 12.94 8.78
CA LYS A 209 -28.40 14.23 9.38
C LYS A 209 -27.14 14.81 10.00
N ASN A 210 -26.69 15.93 9.45
CA ASN A 210 -25.65 16.77 10.03
C ASN A 210 -26.28 17.99 10.71
N ARG A 211 -25.91 18.27 11.96
CA ARG A 211 -26.30 19.51 12.63
C ARG A 211 -25.16 20.51 12.42
N GLN A 212 -25.43 21.77 12.13
CA GLN A 212 -24.38 22.79 12.05
C GLN A 212 -24.20 23.45 13.44
N ALA A 213 -23.11 24.21 13.62
CA ALA A 213 -22.83 24.94 14.86
C ALA A 213 -23.96 25.91 15.26
N ASP A 214 -24.61 26.54 14.27
CA ASP A 214 -25.78 27.42 14.44
C ASP A 214 -27.09 26.66 14.75
N LYS A 215 -27.02 25.34 15.00
CA LYS A 215 -28.14 24.42 15.23
C LYS A 215 -29.01 24.16 14.00
N THR A 216 -28.69 24.69 12.81
CA THR A 216 -29.38 24.33 11.57
C THR A 216 -29.18 22.85 11.27
N LYS A 217 -30.16 22.26 10.58
CA LYS A 217 -30.17 20.83 10.27
C LYS A 217 -29.92 20.71 8.77
N LEU A 218 -28.78 20.14 8.40
CA LEU A 218 -28.46 19.80 7.03
C LEU A 218 -28.62 18.29 6.86
N TRP A 219 -29.31 17.87 5.81
CA TRP A 219 -29.26 16.49 5.37
C TRP A 219 -28.27 16.41 4.23
N GLN A 220 -27.32 15.50 4.35
CA GLN A 220 -26.30 15.29 3.34
C GLN A 220 -26.38 13.84 2.86
N PRO A 221 -26.25 13.58 1.54
CA PRO A 221 -26.23 12.22 1.02
C PRO A 221 -25.22 11.33 1.75
N LEU A 222 -25.63 10.13 2.15
CA LEU A 222 -24.80 9.10 2.76
C LEU A 222 -24.00 8.37 1.66
N LYS A 223 -23.25 9.14 0.88
CA LYS A 223 -22.44 8.60 -0.21
C LYS A 223 -21.09 9.26 -0.22
N LEU A 224 -20.12 8.55 -0.80
CA LEU A 224 -18.88 9.21 -1.18
C LEU A 224 -19.25 10.35 -2.13
N HIS A 225 -18.71 11.55 -1.91
CA HIS A 225 -18.88 12.59 -2.91
C HIS A 225 -18.16 12.14 -4.19
N THR A 226 -18.98 12.11 -5.25
CA THR A 226 -18.67 12.02 -6.68
C THR A 226 -18.57 10.60 -7.25
N PRO A 227 -19.47 10.20 -8.19
CA PRO A 227 -19.03 9.31 -9.25
C PRO A 227 -17.96 10.08 -9.99
N GLU A 228 -16.71 9.65 -9.82
CA GLU A 228 -15.61 10.22 -10.57
C GLU A 228 -15.92 9.99 -12.06
N VAL A 229 -16.42 11.03 -12.74
CA VAL A 229 -16.47 11.03 -14.19
C VAL A 229 -15.02 11.14 -14.61
N LEU A 230 -14.36 9.98 -14.64
CA LEU A 230 -13.06 9.86 -15.24
C LEU A 230 -13.23 10.36 -16.68
N PRO A 231 -12.34 11.24 -17.16
CA PRO A 231 -12.41 11.70 -18.55
C PRO A 231 -12.47 10.46 -19.45
N ASP A 232 -13.28 10.49 -20.53
CA ASP A 232 -13.46 9.40 -21.51
C ASP A 232 -12.09 8.88 -21.98
N THR A 233 -11.51 8.01 -21.17
CA THR A 233 -10.17 7.49 -21.31
C THR A 233 -10.40 6.04 -21.66
N PRO A 234 -10.03 5.63 -22.89
CA PRO A 234 -10.15 4.25 -23.29
C PRO A 234 -9.48 3.38 -22.23
N VAL A 235 -10.21 2.37 -21.73
CA VAL A 235 -9.65 1.40 -20.80
C VAL A 235 -8.65 0.55 -21.58
N VAL A 236 -7.37 0.88 -21.46
CA VAL A 236 -6.31 0.07 -22.08
C VAL A 236 -6.07 -1.15 -21.20
N ARG A 237 -6.32 -2.34 -21.76
CA ARG A 237 -6.09 -3.61 -21.08
C ARG A 237 -4.74 -4.21 -21.50
N TYR A 238 -3.86 -4.40 -20.52
CA TYR A 238 -2.56 -5.07 -20.70
C TYR A 238 -2.54 -6.52 -20.21
N SER A 239 -3.63 -6.99 -19.58
CA SER A 239 -3.74 -8.35 -19.04
C SER A 239 -5.09 -8.95 -19.38
N GLU A 240 -5.10 -10.19 -19.88
CA GLU A 240 -6.31 -11.01 -20.01
C GLU A 240 -6.85 -11.48 -18.65
N TYR A 241 -6.03 -11.40 -17.60
CA TYR A 241 -6.37 -11.78 -16.23
C TYR A 241 -6.92 -10.60 -15.40
N ALA A 242 -7.12 -9.44 -16.05
CA ALA A 242 -7.76 -8.28 -15.44
C ALA A 242 -9.26 -8.54 -15.23
N ALA A 243 -9.77 -8.25 -14.04
CA ALA A 243 -11.20 -8.38 -13.76
C ALA A 243 -12.08 -7.63 -14.77
N SER A 244 -13.31 -8.11 -14.98
CA SER A 244 -14.28 -7.44 -15.84
C SER A 244 -14.67 -6.09 -15.21
N PRO A 245 -14.94 -5.03 -16.02
CA PRO A 245 -15.22 -3.70 -15.48
C PRO A 245 -16.43 -3.69 -14.53
N GLU A 246 -17.43 -4.53 -14.82
CA GLU A 246 -18.63 -4.72 -13.99
C GLU A 246 -18.33 -5.18 -12.55
N PHE A 247 -17.20 -5.85 -12.31
CA PHE A 247 -16.80 -6.30 -10.98
C PHE A 247 -15.79 -5.37 -10.31
N THR A 248 -15.26 -4.37 -11.02
CA THR A 248 -14.13 -3.55 -10.54
C THR A 248 -14.45 -2.76 -9.26
N ASP A 249 -15.65 -2.19 -9.16
CA ASP A 249 -16.08 -1.46 -7.96
C ASP A 249 -16.32 -2.40 -6.76
N THR A 250 -16.94 -3.55 -7.01
CA THR A 250 -17.17 -4.58 -6.00
C THR A 250 -15.87 -5.19 -5.48
N LEU A 251 -14.93 -5.52 -6.37
CA LEU A 251 -13.63 -6.06 -5.99
C LEU A 251 -12.79 -5.05 -5.22
N ASP A 252 -12.80 -3.78 -5.61
CA ASP A 252 -12.10 -2.72 -4.86
C ASP A 252 -12.56 -2.63 -3.41
N ARG A 253 -13.88 -2.57 -3.20
CA ARG A 253 -14.49 -2.55 -1.87
C ARG A 253 -14.10 -3.77 -1.05
N LEU A 254 -14.11 -4.95 -1.66
CA LEU A 254 -13.63 -6.16 -1.02
C LEU A 254 -12.17 -5.93 -0.57
N THR A 255 -11.29 -5.58 -1.51
CA THR A 255 -9.82 -5.50 -1.38
C THR A 255 -9.26 -4.47 -0.40
N THR A 256 -10.02 -3.40 -0.07
CA THR A 256 -9.62 -2.39 0.93
C THR A 256 -9.37 -2.93 2.34
N HIS A 257 -9.76 -4.18 2.64
CA HIS A 257 -9.59 -4.81 3.94
C HIS A 257 -8.39 -5.79 4.03
N ASN A 258 -7.51 -5.78 3.02
CA ASN A 258 -6.17 -6.39 2.94
C ASN A 258 -5.98 -7.88 3.33
N ASP A 259 -7.02 -8.61 3.72
CA ASP A 259 -6.89 -10.02 4.11
C ASP A 259 -8.02 -10.89 3.56
N ILE A 260 -8.09 -10.95 2.23
CA ILE A 260 -9.19 -11.62 1.53
C ILE A 260 -8.76 -12.98 1.06
N ASP A 261 -9.46 -13.96 1.61
CA ASP A 261 -9.59 -15.28 1.04
C ASP A 261 -10.81 -15.30 0.11
N PHE A 262 -10.58 -15.49 -1.19
CA PHE A 262 -11.68 -15.60 -2.17
C PHE A 262 -12.40 -16.95 -2.11
N THR A 263 -11.88 -17.92 -1.35
CA THR A 263 -12.49 -19.24 -1.16
C THR A 263 -13.32 -19.36 0.11
N ASN A 264 -13.30 -18.37 0.99
CA ASN A 264 -14.11 -18.38 2.19
C ASN A 264 -15.53 -17.89 1.89
N TYR A 265 -16.38 -18.82 1.46
CA TYR A 265 -17.80 -18.62 1.17
C TYR A 265 -18.62 -18.56 2.47
N CYS A 266 -18.58 -17.43 3.18
CA CYS A 266 -19.50 -17.20 4.29
C CYS A 266 -20.45 -16.03 3.96
N TYR A 267 -21.71 -16.41 3.72
CA TYR A 267 -22.91 -15.59 3.50
C TYR A 267 -23.10 -15.05 2.07
N SER A 268 -24.12 -15.61 1.41
CA SER A 268 -24.42 -15.53 -0.02
C SER A 268 -25.02 -14.20 -0.45
N VAL A 269 -24.54 -13.71 -1.60
CA VAL A 269 -25.03 -12.54 -2.33
C VAL A 269 -24.61 -12.66 -3.78
N ASP A 270 -25.55 -12.75 -4.71
CA ASP A 270 -25.26 -13.13 -6.10
C ASP A 270 -24.18 -12.25 -6.76
N SER A 271 -24.13 -10.93 -6.52
CA SER A 271 -23.17 -10.03 -7.18
C SER A 271 -21.77 -10.03 -6.56
N LEU A 272 -21.70 -10.12 -5.22
CA LEU A 272 -20.44 -10.21 -4.47
C LEU A 272 -19.83 -11.60 -4.62
N GLU A 273 -20.67 -12.63 -4.60
CA GLU A 273 -20.30 -14.01 -4.94
C GLU A 273 -19.86 -14.10 -6.39
N SER A 274 -20.58 -13.49 -7.34
CA SER A 274 -20.13 -13.44 -8.74
C SER A 274 -18.79 -12.75 -8.90
N ALA A 275 -18.55 -11.64 -8.19
CA ALA A 275 -17.26 -10.95 -8.23
C ALA A 275 -16.12 -11.81 -7.64
N ARG A 276 -16.36 -12.46 -6.49
CA ARG A 276 -15.40 -13.38 -5.85
C ARG A 276 -15.12 -14.59 -6.72
N SER A 277 -16.17 -15.25 -7.20
CA SER A 277 -16.12 -16.37 -8.13
C SER A 277 -15.37 -16.00 -9.41
N HIS A 278 -15.65 -14.83 -9.99
CA HIS A 278 -14.93 -14.31 -11.16
C HIS A 278 -13.44 -14.11 -10.87
N ALA A 279 -13.09 -13.43 -9.77
CA ALA A 279 -11.70 -13.25 -9.36
C ALA A 279 -11.00 -14.59 -9.13
N HIS A 280 -11.64 -15.53 -8.45
CA HIS A 280 -11.10 -16.86 -8.19
C HIS A 280 -10.90 -17.67 -9.47
N GLN A 281 -11.84 -17.62 -10.42
CA GLN A 281 -11.68 -18.26 -11.73
C GLN A 281 -10.49 -17.69 -12.51
N LEU A 282 -10.29 -16.36 -12.47
CA LEU A 282 -9.12 -15.73 -13.06
C LEU A 282 -7.82 -16.18 -12.37
N GLN A 283 -7.82 -16.33 -11.05
CA GLN A 283 -6.67 -16.86 -10.29
C GLN A 283 -6.31 -18.29 -10.71
N LEU A 284 -7.29 -19.19 -10.76
CA LEU A 284 -7.07 -20.57 -11.14
C LEU A 284 -6.59 -20.68 -12.59
N LYS A 285 -7.19 -19.92 -13.51
CA LYS A 285 -6.74 -19.85 -14.91
C LYS A 285 -5.30 -19.36 -14.98
N MET A 286 -5.00 -18.23 -14.34
CA MET A 286 -3.67 -17.62 -14.36
C MET A 286 -2.62 -18.54 -13.75
N TYR A 287 -2.94 -19.25 -12.66
CA TYR A 287 -2.02 -20.18 -12.01
C TYR A 287 -1.70 -21.37 -12.91
N LYS A 288 -2.73 -21.94 -13.57
CA LYS A 288 -2.55 -23.03 -14.55
C LYS A 288 -1.68 -22.58 -15.72
N ASP A 289 -1.98 -21.41 -16.29
CA ASP A 289 -1.25 -20.86 -17.42
C ASP A 289 0.21 -20.54 -17.04
N ALA A 290 0.43 -19.96 -15.85
CA ALA A 290 1.76 -19.67 -15.33
C ALA A 290 2.60 -20.95 -15.14
N LYS A 291 2.02 -22.02 -14.57
CA LYS A 291 2.70 -23.31 -14.41
C LYS A 291 3.09 -23.92 -15.75
N ALA A 292 2.20 -23.88 -16.73
CA ALA A 292 2.49 -24.35 -18.09
C ALA A 292 3.61 -23.50 -18.72
N PHE A 293 3.51 -22.17 -18.62
CA PHE A 293 4.49 -21.24 -19.18
C PHE A 293 5.90 -21.45 -18.59
N PHE A 294 6.03 -21.57 -17.27
CA PHE A 294 7.34 -21.75 -16.64
C PHE A 294 7.97 -23.13 -16.88
N LYS A 295 7.15 -24.16 -17.13
CA LYS A 295 7.65 -25.49 -17.48
C LYS A 295 8.42 -25.49 -18.79
N ASP A 296 7.93 -24.72 -19.77
CA ASP A 296 8.47 -24.69 -21.13
C ASP A 296 9.33 -23.45 -21.40
N LEU A 297 9.64 -22.66 -20.36
CA LEU A 297 10.41 -21.42 -20.50
C LEU A 297 11.86 -21.74 -20.89
N PRO A 298 12.33 -21.33 -22.09
CA PRO A 298 13.72 -21.50 -22.44
C PRO A 298 14.61 -20.59 -21.57
N ALA A 299 15.80 -21.08 -21.24
CA ALA A 299 16.81 -20.26 -20.57
C ALA A 299 17.17 -19.07 -21.46
N LYS A 300 16.88 -17.84 -21.00
CA LYS A 300 17.34 -16.63 -21.67
C LYS A 300 18.80 -16.36 -21.31
N GLN A 301 19.64 -16.15 -22.31
CA GLN A 301 21.02 -15.74 -22.07
C GLN A 301 21.04 -14.36 -21.42
N ARG A 302 21.67 -14.27 -20.24
CA ARG A 302 21.90 -12.98 -19.59
C ARG A 302 23.01 -12.20 -20.29
N ILE A 303 22.75 -10.92 -20.53
CA ILE A 303 23.80 -9.99 -20.97
C ILE A 303 24.81 -9.84 -19.82
N PRO A 304 26.13 -9.91 -20.08
CA PRO A 304 27.15 -9.73 -19.05
C PRO A 304 27.03 -8.38 -18.32
N SER A 305 26.91 -8.47 -17.00
CA SER A 305 26.79 -7.30 -16.13
C SER A 305 28.04 -6.43 -16.16
N PRO A 306 27.92 -5.08 -16.13
CA PRO A 306 29.07 -4.19 -16.01
C PRO A 306 29.75 -4.32 -14.63
N GLY A 307 31.06 -4.06 -14.55
CA GLY A 307 31.74 -3.89 -13.27
C GLY A 307 31.53 -2.47 -12.73
N PHE A 308 31.39 -2.33 -11.40
CA PHE A 308 31.32 -1.05 -10.72
C PHE A 308 32.36 -0.99 -9.60
N ALA A 309 32.99 0.17 -9.43
CA ALA A 309 33.76 0.45 -8.22
C ALA A 309 32.80 0.72 -7.05
N PRO A 310 33.13 0.36 -5.80
CA PRO A 310 32.23 0.56 -4.66
C PRO A 310 31.79 2.01 -4.45
N ASP A 311 32.62 3.00 -4.82
CA ASP A 311 32.35 4.43 -4.70
C ASP A 311 31.59 5.03 -5.90
N THR A 312 31.17 4.21 -6.87
CA THR A 312 30.40 4.68 -8.03
C THR A 312 29.08 5.30 -7.57
N GLY A 313 28.82 6.55 -7.97
CA GLY A 313 27.59 7.26 -7.61
C GLY A 313 26.34 6.72 -8.34
N VAL A 314 25.18 6.82 -7.68
CA VAL A 314 23.88 6.39 -8.23
C VAL A 314 23.62 6.90 -9.66
N PRO A 315 23.86 8.18 -10.01
CA PRO A 315 23.63 8.65 -11.37
C PRO A 315 24.46 7.92 -12.45
N GLU A 316 25.71 7.58 -12.13
CA GLU A 316 26.60 6.86 -13.04
C GLU A 316 26.19 5.39 -13.17
N ILE A 317 25.82 4.75 -12.06
CA ILE A 317 25.26 3.39 -12.05
C ILE A 317 24.04 3.32 -12.98
N LEU A 318 23.04 4.18 -12.75
CA LEU A 318 21.79 4.19 -13.50
C LEU A 318 22.05 4.47 -14.99
N THR A 319 22.96 5.39 -15.31
CA THR A 319 23.35 5.67 -16.71
C THR A 319 24.00 4.47 -17.38
N THR A 320 24.89 3.78 -16.67
CA THR A 320 25.60 2.60 -17.19
C THR A 320 24.64 1.44 -17.43
N LEU A 321 23.70 1.19 -16.51
CA LEU A 321 22.71 0.14 -16.66
C LEU A 321 21.77 0.43 -17.85
N HIS A 322 21.24 1.64 -18.00
CA HIS A 322 20.36 2.00 -19.12
C HIS A 322 21.07 2.14 -20.48
N LYS A 323 22.40 2.11 -20.52
CA LYS A 323 23.16 1.97 -21.78
C LYS A 323 23.17 0.53 -22.29
N LYS A 324 23.11 -0.45 -21.39
CA LYS A 324 23.21 -1.88 -21.72
C LYS A 324 21.87 -2.61 -21.71
N TYR A 325 20.92 -2.16 -20.90
CA TYR A 325 19.64 -2.84 -20.69
C TYR A 325 18.48 -1.89 -20.98
N THR A 326 17.43 -2.45 -21.60
CA THR A 326 16.16 -1.75 -21.80
C THR A 326 15.36 -1.66 -20.51
N GLY A 327 15.39 -2.71 -19.69
CA GLY A 327 14.70 -2.77 -18.40
C GLY A 327 15.67 -2.77 -17.23
N LEU A 328 15.38 -1.95 -16.22
CA LEU A 328 16.02 -1.98 -14.90
C LEU A 328 14.97 -2.31 -13.84
N ILE A 329 15.20 -3.35 -13.05
CA ILE A 329 14.32 -3.76 -11.97
C ILE A 329 14.95 -3.36 -10.64
N ILE A 330 14.28 -2.50 -9.89
CA ILE A 330 14.68 -2.08 -8.56
C ILE A 330 13.97 -2.99 -7.57
N GLY A 331 14.73 -3.87 -6.92
CA GLY A 331 14.26 -4.76 -5.87
C GLY A 331 14.28 -4.05 -4.52
N GLU A 332 13.20 -4.17 -3.74
CA GLU A 332 13.09 -3.54 -2.43
C GLU A 332 12.50 -4.44 -1.33
N THR A 333 12.75 -4.04 -0.09
CA THR A 333 11.85 -4.32 1.02
C THR A 333 10.81 -3.20 1.07
N HIS A 334 9.52 -3.51 1.11
CA HIS A 334 8.47 -2.48 0.93
C HIS A 334 8.49 -1.35 1.98
N SER A 335 8.91 -1.64 3.21
CA SER A 335 9.08 -0.66 4.30
C SER A 335 10.36 0.19 4.18
N ALA A 336 11.29 -0.18 3.28
CA ALA A 336 12.50 0.59 3.02
C ALA A 336 12.17 1.84 2.20
N VAL A 337 12.88 2.94 2.46
CA VAL A 337 12.65 4.22 1.77
C VAL A 337 13.70 4.50 0.69
N SER A 338 14.86 3.84 0.74
CA SER A 338 15.99 4.06 -0.18
C SER A 338 15.68 3.80 -1.64
N SER A 339 14.94 2.75 -1.97
CA SER A 339 14.50 2.44 -3.34
C SER A 339 13.68 3.59 -3.94
N LYS A 340 12.70 4.08 -3.17
CA LYS A 340 11.85 5.21 -3.51
C LYS A 340 12.67 6.50 -3.60
N GLN A 341 13.64 6.70 -2.71
CA GLN A 341 14.59 7.81 -2.79
C GLN A 341 15.42 7.77 -4.07
N VAL A 342 16.03 6.63 -4.39
CA VAL A 342 16.82 6.43 -5.62
C VAL A 342 15.99 6.77 -6.85
N ILE A 343 14.70 6.39 -6.88
CA ILE A 343 13.86 6.71 -8.03
C ILE A 343 13.48 8.20 -8.05
N ILE A 344 12.96 8.73 -6.94
CA ILE A 344 12.45 10.11 -6.85
C ILE A 344 13.55 11.13 -7.12
N ASP A 345 14.75 10.94 -6.57
CA ASP A 345 15.87 11.86 -6.72
C ASP A 345 16.46 11.83 -8.15
N ASN A 346 16.09 10.87 -9.01
CA ASN A 346 16.68 10.65 -10.33
C ASN A 346 15.68 10.67 -11.51
N PHE A 347 14.46 11.20 -11.34
CA PHE A 347 13.49 11.30 -12.44
C PHE A 347 14.04 12.01 -13.69
N ASP A 348 14.73 13.13 -13.52
CA ASP A 348 15.33 13.86 -14.63
C ASP A 348 16.42 13.06 -15.35
N LEU A 349 17.15 12.24 -14.60
CA LEU A 349 18.16 11.34 -15.16
C LEU A 349 17.50 10.19 -15.95
N PHE A 350 16.42 9.60 -15.43
CA PHE A 350 15.67 8.57 -16.17
C PHE A 350 15.17 9.11 -17.50
N LYS A 351 14.62 10.34 -17.51
CA LYS A 351 14.21 11.01 -18.74
C LYS A 351 15.39 11.23 -19.70
N LYS A 352 16.54 11.68 -19.19
CA LYS A 352 17.77 11.84 -19.99
C LYS A 352 18.27 10.51 -20.58
N ASN A 353 18.02 9.40 -19.89
CA ASN A 353 18.37 8.06 -20.34
C ASN A 353 17.32 7.42 -21.26
N ASP A 354 16.28 8.17 -21.67
CA ASP A 354 15.13 7.73 -22.49
C ASP A 354 14.25 6.66 -21.83
N VAL A 355 14.17 6.70 -20.50
CA VAL A 355 13.20 5.90 -19.73
C VAL A 355 11.84 6.58 -19.79
N LYS A 356 10.80 5.83 -20.20
CA LYS A 356 9.45 6.38 -20.39
C LYS A 356 8.42 5.81 -19.43
N THR A 357 8.69 4.66 -18.81
CA THR A 357 7.72 3.95 -17.97
C THR A 357 8.33 3.46 -16.67
N LEU A 358 7.57 3.64 -15.59
CA LEU A 358 7.74 3.00 -14.29
C LEU A 358 6.64 1.95 -14.12
N TYR A 359 7.04 0.69 -14.12
CA TYR A 359 6.19 -0.42 -13.74
C TYR A 359 6.19 -0.57 -12.20
N LEU A 360 5.02 -0.67 -11.57
CA LEU A 360 4.93 -0.58 -10.11
C LEU A 360 4.09 -1.73 -9.53
N GLU A 361 4.72 -2.55 -8.71
CA GLU A 361 4.06 -3.57 -7.89
C GLU A 361 3.04 -2.94 -6.93
N HIS A 362 2.08 -3.75 -6.45
CA HIS A 362 0.94 -3.40 -5.62
C HIS A 362 -0.19 -2.71 -6.35
N LEU A 363 0.10 -1.86 -7.34
CA LEU A 363 -0.95 -1.29 -8.17
C LEU A 363 -1.52 -2.38 -9.08
N GLN A 364 -2.80 -2.72 -8.87
CA GLN A 364 -3.57 -3.64 -9.69
C GLN A 364 -4.10 -2.96 -10.95
N ALA A 365 -3.82 -3.53 -12.13
CA ALA A 365 -4.16 -2.96 -13.42
C ALA A 365 -5.67 -2.86 -13.66
N ASP A 366 -6.44 -3.79 -13.10
CA ASP A 366 -7.90 -3.83 -13.16
C ASP A 366 -8.58 -2.84 -12.20
N LEU A 367 -7.92 -2.43 -11.10
CA LEU A 367 -8.48 -1.48 -10.14
C LEU A 367 -7.96 -0.06 -10.30
N HIS A 368 -6.69 0.10 -10.72
CA HIS A 368 -5.97 1.36 -10.59
C HIS A 368 -5.50 1.98 -11.91
N GLN A 369 -5.33 1.21 -13.01
CA GLN A 369 -4.72 1.76 -14.24
C GLN A 369 -5.55 2.90 -14.84
N LEU A 370 -6.88 2.82 -14.81
CA LEU A 370 -7.74 3.88 -15.31
C LEU A 370 -7.55 5.19 -14.52
N HIS A 371 -7.42 5.10 -13.20
CA HIS A 371 -7.15 6.26 -12.35
C HIS A 371 -5.73 6.81 -12.54
N LEU A 372 -4.73 5.93 -12.75
CA LEU A 372 -3.35 6.33 -13.07
C LEU A 372 -3.29 7.06 -14.42
N ASP A 373 -4.02 6.59 -15.43
CA ASP A 373 -4.09 7.22 -16.75
C ASP A 373 -4.78 8.58 -16.70
N ALA A 374 -5.88 8.69 -15.95
CA ALA A 374 -6.53 9.97 -15.71
C ALA A 374 -5.59 10.94 -14.97
N PHE A 375 -4.92 10.48 -13.90
CA PHE A 375 -3.97 11.28 -13.14
C PHE A 375 -2.79 11.77 -14.01
N SER A 376 -2.26 10.90 -14.87
CA SER A 376 -1.17 11.25 -15.79
C SER A 376 -1.56 12.39 -16.73
N LYS A 377 -2.81 12.43 -17.20
CA LYS A 377 -3.32 13.46 -18.12
C LYS A 377 -3.71 14.76 -17.40
N THR A 378 -4.37 14.67 -16.26
CA THR A 378 -5.01 15.82 -15.61
C THR A 378 -4.18 16.44 -14.49
N GLY A 379 -3.23 15.68 -13.92
CA GLY A 379 -2.53 16.03 -12.68
C GLY A 379 -3.42 15.97 -11.43
N GLN A 380 -4.67 15.52 -11.56
CA GLN A 380 -5.61 15.38 -10.45
C GLN A 380 -5.69 13.92 -10.02
N VAL A 381 -5.27 13.63 -8.78
CA VAL A 381 -5.32 12.28 -8.23
C VAL A 381 -6.74 11.96 -7.77
N SER A 382 -7.25 10.79 -8.14
CA SER A 382 -8.58 10.36 -7.71
C SER A 382 -8.65 10.11 -6.21
N PRO A 383 -9.81 10.30 -5.56
CA PRO A 383 -10.05 9.83 -4.20
C PRO A 383 -9.65 8.38 -3.97
N ARG A 384 -9.98 7.52 -4.93
CA ARG A 384 -9.75 6.08 -4.87
C ARG A 384 -8.28 5.73 -4.92
N LEU A 385 -7.56 6.21 -5.94
CA LEU A 385 -6.12 6.01 -6.07
C LEU A 385 -5.37 6.63 -4.89
N ASN A 386 -5.77 7.83 -4.46
CA ASN A 386 -5.13 8.49 -3.33
C ASN A 386 -5.28 7.71 -2.03
N THR A 387 -6.48 7.17 -1.77
CA THR A 387 -6.74 6.34 -0.58
C THR A 387 -5.88 5.09 -0.62
N PHE A 388 -5.91 4.34 -1.73
CA PHE A 388 -5.09 3.14 -1.89
C PHE A 388 -3.59 3.42 -1.66
N LEU A 389 -3.03 4.47 -2.26
CA LEU A 389 -1.62 4.81 -2.10
C LEU A 389 -1.25 5.18 -0.65
N ARG A 390 -2.18 5.79 0.09
CA ARG A 390 -1.99 6.11 1.51
C ARG A 390 -2.09 4.87 2.38
N ASP A 391 -3.02 3.99 2.08
CA ASP A 391 -3.17 2.71 2.79
C ASP A 391 -1.98 1.79 2.51
N LEU A 392 -1.40 1.84 1.31
CA LEU A 392 -0.16 1.15 0.95
C LEU A 392 1.03 1.65 1.78
N ASP A 393 1.23 2.97 1.85
CA ASP A 393 2.28 3.58 2.68
C ASP A 393 2.11 3.20 4.16
N ASN A 394 0.88 3.29 4.67
CA ASN A 394 0.55 2.94 6.05
C ASN A 394 0.76 1.45 6.35
N GLY A 395 0.34 0.58 5.42
CA GLY A 395 0.47 -0.88 5.54
C GLY A 395 1.93 -1.33 5.66
N TYR A 396 2.85 -0.60 5.04
CA TYR A 396 4.30 -0.83 5.17
C TYR A 396 4.99 0.07 6.20
N SER A 397 4.23 0.75 7.04
CA SER A 397 4.73 1.62 8.12
C SER A 397 5.70 2.71 7.63
N ILE A 398 5.47 3.21 6.41
CA ILE A 398 6.21 4.36 5.88
C ILE A 398 5.68 5.62 6.56
N ASP A 399 6.56 6.43 7.13
CA ASP A 399 6.17 7.68 7.78
C ASP A 399 5.42 8.58 6.79
N ALA A 400 4.24 9.08 7.18
CA ALA A 400 3.40 9.93 6.34
C ALA A 400 4.08 11.25 5.92
N SER A 401 5.10 11.70 6.66
CA SER A 401 5.94 12.85 6.35
C SER A 401 7.15 12.52 5.48
N SER A 402 7.44 11.24 5.23
CA SER A 402 8.55 10.81 4.38
C SER A 402 8.37 11.35 2.96
N PRO A 403 9.37 12.04 2.39
CA PRO A 403 9.36 12.39 0.97
C PRO A 403 9.48 11.16 0.07
N TYR A 404 9.90 10.02 0.62
CA TYR A 404 10.20 8.78 -0.07
C TYR A 404 9.20 7.70 0.33
N SER A 405 8.03 7.73 -0.32
CA SER A 405 6.91 6.82 -0.11
C SER A 405 6.31 6.39 -1.47
N PHE A 406 5.46 5.37 -1.50
CA PHE A 406 4.80 4.94 -2.76
C PHE A 406 3.89 6.04 -3.30
N SER A 407 3.14 6.72 -2.44
CA SER A 407 2.28 7.83 -2.86
C SER A 407 3.09 8.98 -3.46
N ASN A 408 4.18 9.39 -2.81
CA ASN A 408 5.06 10.43 -3.32
C ASN A 408 5.81 10.00 -4.59
N LEU A 409 6.16 8.73 -4.73
CA LEU A 409 6.72 8.18 -5.97
C LEU A 409 5.74 8.38 -7.13
N VAL A 410 4.47 8.02 -6.94
CA VAL A 410 3.42 8.17 -7.97
C VAL A 410 3.21 9.64 -8.32
N TYR A 411 3.12 10.53 -7.33
CA TYR A 411 2.92 11.96 -7.61
C TYR A 411 4.10 12.60 -8.33
N ASN A 412 5.34 12.24 -7.97
CA ASN A 412 6.52 12.79 -8.62
C ASN A 412 6.70 12.21 -10.04
N ALA A 413 6.39 10.93 -10.26
CA ALA A 413 6.37 10.37 -11.62
C ALA A 413 5.45 11.16 -12.55
N GLN A 414 4.25 11.53 -12.10
CA GLN A 414 3.34 12.40 -12.87
C GLN A 414 3.95 13.77 -13.17
N LYS A 415 4.55 14.44 -12.17
CA LYS A 415 5.20 15.76 -12.35
C LYS A 415 6.35 15.74 -13.35
N HIS A 416 7.11 14.65 -13.38
CA HIS A 416 8.25 14.49 -14.29
C HIS A 416 7.87 13.85 -15.64
N GLY A 417 6.59 13.51 -15.84
CA GLY A 417 6.08 12.92 -17.08
C GLY A 417 6.52 11.48 -17.32
N LEU A 418 6.85 10.73 -16.26
CA LEU A 418 7.12 9.30 -16.34
C LEU A 418 5.80 8.53 -16.18
N ARG A 419 5.43 7.73 -17.18
CA ARG A 419 4.17 6.98 -17.18
C ARG A 419 4.23 5.83 -16.19
N ILE A 420 3.19 5.67 -15.38
CA ILE A 420 3.08 4.56 -14.43
C ILE A 420 2.18 3.47 -15.02
N ILE A 421 2.67 2.23 -15.00
CA ILE A 421 1.88 1.05 -15.37
C ILE A 421 1.83 0.11 -14.17
N ALA A 422 0.61 -0.19 -13.73
CA ALA A 422 0.28 -1.19 -12.74
C ALA A 422 0.66 -2.59 -13.26
N ILE A 423 1.41 -3.37 -12.49
CA ILE A 423 1.86 -4.72 -12.89
C ILE A 423 1.32 -5.86 -12.02
N ASP A 424 0.43 -5.54 -11.08
CA ASP A 424 -0.44 -6.53 -10.43
C ASP A 424 -1.82 -6.57 -11.11
N CYS A 425 -2.64 -7.54 -10.74
CA CYS A 425 -4.10 -7.52 -10.86
C CYS A 425 -4.71 -8.18 -9.62
N VAL A 426 -6.05 -8.14 -9.47
CA VAL A 426 -6.72 -8.83 -8.36
C VAL A 426 -6.30 -10.31 -8.28
N ALA A 427 -6.16 -10.98 -9.43
CA ALA A 427 -5.77 -12.37 -9.50
C ALA A 427 -4.32 -12.63 -9.04
N SER A 428 -3.36 -11.77 -9.39
CA SER A 428 -1.96 -11.96 -8.97
C SER A 428 -1.71 -11.54 -7.52
N TYR A 429 -2.48 -10.58 -7.01
CA TYR A 429 -2.18 -9.93 -5.74
C TYR A 429 -2.74 -10.68 -4.52
N TYR A 430 -3.98 -11.16 -4.60
CA TYR A 430 -4.72 -11.72 -3.46
C TYR A 430 -4.77 -13.25 -3.50
N THR A 431 -3.65 -13.93 -3.28
CA THR A 431 -3.50 -15.37 -3.57
C THR A 431 -3.92 -16.32 -2.45
N LYS A 432 -4.60 -15.85 -1.40
CA LYS A 432 -5.12 -16.72 -0.33
C LYS A 432 -6.24 -17.60 -0.88
N GLY A 433 -6.29 -18.86 -0.42
CA GLY A 433 -7.34 -19.82 -0.80
C GLY A 433 -7.09 -20.61 -2.09
N ILE A 434 -6.02 -20.33 -2.83
CA ILE A 434 -5.66 -21.18 -3.99
C ILE A 434 -5.27 -22.58 -3.47
N GLU A 435 -6.05 -23.61 -3.86
CA GLU A 435 -5.88 -24.99 -3.39
C GLU A 435 -4.42 -25.47 -3.53
N GLY A 436 -3.93 -26.12 -2.47
CA GLY A 436 -2.57 -26.66 -2.41
C GLY A 436 -1.48 -25.64 -2.15
N SER A 437 -1.81 -24.38 -1.78
CA SER A 437 -0.93 -23.26 -1.38
C SER A 437 0.56 -23.58 -1.48
N ALA A 438 1.04 -23.78 -2.71
CA ALA A 438 2.46 -24.02 -2.93
C ALA A 438 3.16 -22.79 -2.38
N ASP A 439 4.26 -22.97 -1.63
CA ASP A 439 4.95 -21.92 -0.87
C ASP A 439 5.35 -20.67 -1.69
N ASN A 440 5.08 -20.65 -3.00
CA ASN A 440 5.39 -19.61 -3.97
C ASN A 440 4.20 -19.14 -4.85
N ALA A 441 2.92 -19.32 -4.46
CA ALA A 441 1.77 -18.94 -5.29
C ALA A 441 1.77 -17.46 -5.71
N ARG A 442 2.00 -16.52 -4.77
CA ARG A 442 2.13 -15.08 -5.06
C ARG A 442 3.29 -14.78 -6.01
N THR A 443 4.45 -15.42 -5.81
CA THR A 443 5.61 -15.27 -6.70
C THR A 443 5.31 -15.79 -8.10
N THR A 444 4.68 -16.95 -8.21
CA THR A 444 4.30 -17.57 -9.48
C THR A 444 3.35 -16.68 -10.28
N LEU A 445 2.26 -16.26 -9.65
CA LEU A 445 1.24 -15.44 -10.31
C LEU A 445 1.75 -14.05 -10.66
N PHE A 446 2.47 -13.38 -9.74
CA PHE A 446 3.03 -12.07 -10.02
C PHE A 446 4.02 -12.09 -11.17
N SER A 447 5.06 -12.94 -11.11
CA SER A 447 6.10 -12.98 -12.13
C SER A 447 5.51 -13.21 -13.52
N TYR A 448 4.55 -14.13 -13.64
CA TYR A 448 3.87 -14.40 -14.89
C TYR A 448 2.99 -13.22 -15.33
N GLY A 449 2.14 -12.68 -14.45
CA GLY A 449 1.22 -11.59 -14.78
C GLY A 449 1.91 -10.29 -15.15
N ALA A 450 2.88 -9.88 -14.34
CA ALA A 450 3.68 -8.69 -14.58
C ALA A 450 4.44 -8.81 -15.91
N SER A 451 5.01 -9.99 -16.22
CA SER A 451 5.65 -10.26 -17.51
C SER A 451 4.69 -10.09 -18.70
N GLN A 452 3.46 -10.61 -18.60
CA GLN A 452 2.44 -10.41 -19.64
C GLN A 452 2.07 -8.93 -19.79
N ILE A 453 1.84 -8.21 -18.69
CA ILE A 453 1.52 -6.79 -18.70
C ILE A 453 2.64 -5.97 -19.35
N ILE A 454 3.89 -6.20 -18.97
CA ILE A 454 5.05 -5.50 -19.52
C ILE A 454 5.13 -5.73 -21.03
N ARG A 455 5.07 -6.99 -21.48
CA ARG A 455 5.17 -7.34 -22.91
C ARG A 455 4.03 -6.77 -23.72
N ASN A 456 2.80 -6.87 -23.22
CA ASN A 456 1.62 -6.31 -23.90
C ASN A 456 1.69 -4.78 -23.98
N HIS A 457 2.09 -4.10 -22.90
CA HIS A 457 2.30 -2.66 -22.93
C HIS A 457 3.39 -2.25 -23.92
N GLN A 458 4.56 -2.90 -23.90
CA GLN A 458 5.67 -2.62 -24.83
C GLN A 458 5.28 -2.89 -26.29
N ALA A 459 4.51 -3.95 -26.56
CA ALA A 459 4.02 -4.26 -27.90
C ALA A 459 3.01 -3.23 -28.42
N GLN A 460 2.11 -2.76 -27.56
CA GLN A 460 1.08 -1.77 -27.93
C GLN A 460 1.62 -0.34 -28.06
N THR A 461 2.65 0.02 -27.27
CA THR A 461 3.17 1.40 -27.19
C THR A 461 4.52 1.59 -27.89
N GLY A 462 5.12 0.51 -28.38
CA GLY A 462 6.45 0.49 -28.97
C GLY A 462 7.54 0.29 -27.91
N SER A 463 8.59 -0.46 -28.24
CA SER A 463 9.67 -0.77 -27.31
C SER A 463 10.40 0.50 -26.85
N HIS A 464 10.62 0.63 -25.54
CA HIS A 464 11.31 1.75 -24.91
C HIS A 464 11.95 1.34 -23.59
N LYS A 465 12.83 2.17 -23.03
CA LYS A 465 13.44 1.86 -21.74
C LYS A 465 12.49 2.10 -20.58
N TRP A 466 12.57 1.25 -19.58
CA TRP A 466 11.67 1.24 -18.45
C TRP A 466 12.38 0.86 -17.16
N ILE A 467 11.80 1.29 -16.05
CA ILE A 467 12.16 0.82 -14.72
C ILE A 467 10.97 0.08 -14.10
N ALA A 468 11.24 -0.90 -13.25
CA ALA A 468 10.22 -1.54 -12.41
C ALA A 468 10.60 -1.43 -10.94
N LEU A 469 9.67 -1.12 -10.05
CA LEU A 469 9.85 -1.21 -8.60
C LEU A 469 9.04 -2.40 -8.07
N VAL A 470 9.73 -3.39 -7.52
CA VAL A 470 9.16 -4.65 -7.04
C VAL A 470 9.83 -5.13 -5.75
N GLY A 471 9.15 -5.97 -5.00
CA GLY A 471 9.70 -6.71 -3.87
C GLY A 471 10.85 -7.61 -4.32
N ASN A 472 11.85 -7.77 -3.45
CA ASN A 472 13.07 -8.52 -3.73
C ASN A 472 12.84 -9.95 -4.30
N SER A 473 11.75 -10.61 -3.89
CA SER A 473 11.37 -11.95 -4.33
C SER A 473 10.88 -12.03 -5.78
N HIS A 474 10.55 -10.88 -6.42
CA HIS A 474 10.04 -10.83 -7.79
C HIS A 474 11.07 -10.34 -8.80
N ALA A 475 12.17 -9.76 -8.33
CA ALA A 475 13.18 -9.16 -9.20
C ALA A 475 13.96 -10.22 -9.99
N ASN A 476 14.39 -11.31 -9.34
CA ASN A 476 15.10 -12.44 -9.95
C ASN A 476 14.48 -13.77 -9.51
N ALA A 477 15.07 -14.87 -9.98
CA ALA A 477 14.65 -16.22 -9.64
C ALA A 477 14.59 -16.41 -8.12
N HIS A 478 13.42 -16.81 -7.63
CA HIS A 478 13.16 -17.02 -6.22
C HIS A 478 12.27 -18.24 -6.03
N GLN A 479 12.68 -19.16 -5.17
CA GLN A 479 11.93 -20.39 -4.86
C GLN A 479 11.54 -21.20 -6.11
N GLY A 480 12.43 -21.26 -7.10
CA GLY A 480 12.22 -21.97 -8.36
C GLY A 480 11.31 -21.27 -9.37
N VAL A 481 10.87 -20.05 -9.09
CA VAL A 481 10.09 -19.22 -10.01
C VAL A 481 11.00 -18.16 -10.62
N PRO A 482 11.12 -18.06 -11.95
CA PRO A 482 11.83 -16.96 -12.60
C PRO A 482 11.24 -15.59 -12.23
N GLY A 483 12.10 -14.62 -11.93
CA GLY A 483 11.69 -13.23 -11.68
C GLY A 483 11.67 -12.41 -12.96
N LEU A 484 11.35 -11.12 -12.83
CA LEU A 484 11.26 -10.22 -13.99
C LEU A 484 12.59 -10.07 -14.74
N ALA A 485 13.74 -10.19 -14.06
CA ALA A 485 15.04 -10.10 -14.72
C ALA A 485 15.26 -11.27 -15.70
N GLU A 486 14.97 -12.50 -15.27
CA GLU A 486 15.00 -13.67 -16.17
C GLU A 486 13.93 -13.57 -17.26
N LEU A 487 12.72 -13.15 -16.91
CA LEU A 487 11.59 -13.14 -17.83
C LEU A 487 11.70 -12.08 -18.90
N GLU A 488 12.21 -10.88 -18.58
CA GLU A 488 12.29 -9.77 -19.53
C GLU A 488 13.69 -9.54 -20.10
N GLY A 489 14.68 -10.34 -19.69
CA GLY A 489 16.08 -10.11 -20.06
C GLY A 489 16.61 -8.77 -19.52
N ALA A 490 16.07 -8.34 -18.38
CA ALA A 490 16.41 -7.10 -17.71
C ALA A 490 17.51 -7.30 -16.66
N ILE A 491 18.05 -6.21 -16.14
CA ILE A 491 19.02 -6.22 -15.02
C ILE A 491 18.33 -5.80 -13.74
N SER A 492 18.67 -6.43 -12.61
CA SER A 492 18.13 -6.04 -11.31
C SER A 492 19.14 -5.35 -10.38
N LEU A 493 18.62 -4.46 -9.54
CA LEU A 493 19.33 -3.71 -8.53
C LEU A 493 18.53 -3.76 -7.23
N ARG A 494 18.97 -4.57 -6.28
CA ARG A 494 18.42 -4.57 -4.92
C ARG A 494 18.91 -3.33 -4.20
N VAL A 495 17.99 -2.52 -3.69
CA VAL A 495 18.31 -1.31 -2.94
C VAL A 495 17.97 -1.54 -1.46
N ALA A 496 18.93 -1.28 -0.58
CA ALA A 496 18.80 -1.55 0.84
C ALA A 496 19.11 -0.32 1.69
N ASP A 497 18.23 -0.04 2.66
CA ASP A 497 18.49 0.95 3.70
C ASP A 497 19.67 0.51 4.57
N VAL A 498 20.61 1.43 4.81
CA VAL A 498 21.67 1.27 5.81
C VAL A 498 21.75 2.50 6.70
N LYS A 499 22.43 2.35 7.84
CA LYS A 499 22.71 3.46 8.73
C LYS A 499 23.72 4.41 8.07
N PRO A 500 23.65 5.73 8.33
CA PRO A 500 24.70 6.67 7.93
C PRO A 500 26.09 6.23 8.42
N GLY A 501 27.08 6.30 7.52
CA GLY A 501 28.45 5.84 7.72
C GLY A 501 28.68 4.33 7.52
N SER A 502 27.68 3.56 7.08
CA SER A 502 27.82 2.11 6.90
C SER A 502 27.53 1.60 5.48
N GLN A 503 27.40 2.49 4.49
CA GLN A 503 27.22 2.05 3.10
C GLN A 503 28.50 1.44 2.52
N ARG A 504 28.34 0.38 1.72
CA ARG A 504 29.41 -0.18 0.88
C ARG A 504 29.27 0.18 -0.60
N GLY A 505 28.32 1.06 -0.91
CA GLY A 505 27.95 1.45 -2.26
C GLY A 505 27.36 0.29 -3.06
N ILE A 506 27.75 0.19 -4.34
CA ILE A 506 27.27 -0.88 -5.24
C ILE A 506 28.21 -2.08 -5.23
N THR A 507 27.63 -3.28 -5.10
CA THR A 507 28.36 -4.56 -5.18
C THR A 507 27.56 -5.57 -6.01
N VAL A 508 28.23 -6.63 -6.49
CA VAL A 508 27.51 -7.80 -7.01
C VAL A 508 26.70 -8.42 -5.87
N ASP A 509 25.41 -8.64 -6.09
CA ASP A 509 24.57 -9.22 -5.04
C ASP A 509 24.86 -10.71 -4.91
N ARG A 510 25.54 -11.08 -3.81
CA ARG A 510 25.81 -12.49 -3.46
C ARG A 510 24.65 -13.16 -2.73
N GLY A 511 23.59 -12.41 -2.49
CA GLY A 511 22.40 -12.84 -1.80
C GLY A 511 22.37 -12.41 -0.35
N ASP A 512 21.23 -12.67 0.28
CA ASP A 512 20.94 -12.38 1.67
C ASP A 512 20.18 -13.55 2.27
N VAL A 513 20.54 -13.93 3.49
CA VAL A 513 19.94 -15.05 4.23
C VAL A 513 19.42 -14.54 5.57
N GLY A 514 18.18 -14.91 5.90
CA GLY A 514 17.52 -14.53 7.15
C GLY A 514 16.02 -14.73 7.07
N LYS A 515 15.29 -14.40 8.14
CA LYS A 515 13.83 -14.27 8.05
C LYS A 515 13.53 -13.13 7.08
N PRO A 516 12.87 -13.38 5.95
CA PRO A 516 12.34 -12.28 5.19
C PRO A 516 11.36 -11.49 6.07
N ASP A 517 11.24 -10.18 5.87
CA ASP A 517 10.12 -9.39 6.44
C ASP A 517 8.74 -9.84 5.89
N PHE A 518 8.70 -10.94 5.12
CA PHE A 518 7.52 -11.57 4.55
C PHE A 518 7.04 -12.73 5.43
N ILE A 519 5.74 -12.72 5.73
CA ILE A 519 5.05 -13.73 6.52
C ILE A 519 5.21 -15.12 5.89
N GLY A 520 5.84 -16.06 6.60
CA GLY A 520 5.61 -17.51 6.38
C GLY A 520 6.82 -18.44 6.24
N SER A 521 8.05 -17.96 6.00
CA SER A 521 9.24 -18.83 5.94
C SER A 521 10.25 -18.49 7.05
N ASN A 522 10.81 -19.52 7.70
CA ASN A 522 11.73 -19.34 8.83
C ASN A 522 13.11 -18.81 8.40
N VAL A 523 13.52 -19.05 7.16
CA VAL A 523 14.72 -18.49 6.51
C VAL A 523 14.50 -18.48 4.99
N ALA A 524 14.74 -17.35 4.31
CA ALA A 524 14.73 -17.26 2.85
C ALA A 524 16.07 -16.76 2.31
N PHE A 525 16.34 -17.10 1.05
CA PHE A 525 17.48 -16.59 0.30
C PHE A 525 16.97 -15.60 -0.77
N LEU A 526 17.46 -14.37 -0.70
CA LEU A 526 17.12 -13.30 -1.64
C LEU A 526 18.37 -12.87 -2.38
N LYS A 527 18.33 -12.83 -3.71
CA LYS A 527 19.47 -12.42 -4.54
C LYS A 527 19.00 -11.66 -5.77
N ASN A 528 19.69 -10.57 -6.09
CA ASN A 528 19.55 -9.83 -7.35
C ASN A 528 20.85 -9.91 -8.18
N ASP A 529 21.00 -9.07 -9.21
CA ASP A 529 22.27 -8.94 -9.94
C ASP A 529 23.25 -8.01 -9.19
N PHE A 530 22.74 -6.89 -8.68
CA PHE A 530 23.50 -5.93 -7.87
C PHE A 530 22.80 -5.58 -6.57
N LEU A 531 23.59 -5.22 -5.55
CA LEU A 531 23.14 -4.64 -4.29
C LEU A 531 23.67 -3.21 -4.21
N LEU A 532 22.77 -2.24 -3.99
CA LEU A 532 23.08 -0.86 -3.67
C LEU A 532 22.62 -0.54 -2.24
N GLU A 533 23.56 -0.17 -1.38
CA GLU A 533 23.25 0.29 -0.03
C GLU A 533 23.16 1.82 0.01
N VAL A 534 22.08 2.34 0.59
CA VAL A 534 21.82 3.78 0.68
C VAL A 534 21.61 4.18 2.13
N GLU A 535 22.33 5.21 2.56
CA GLU A 535 22.28 5.72 3.93
C GLU A 535 20.99 6.50 4.20
N ILE A 536 20.21 6.02 5.16
CA ILE A 536 18.95 6.65 5.58
C ILE A 536 19.05 7.10 7.05
N PRO A 537 18.86 8.41 7.35
CA PRO A 537 18.84 8.91 8.72
C PRO A 537 17.84 8.16 9.61
N GLY A 538 18.24 7.87 10.85
CA GLY A 538 17.38 7.20 11.84
C GLY A 538 17.31 5.67 11.71
N LYS A 539 17.91 5.06 10.69
CA LYS A 539 18.01 3.59 10.60
C LYS A 539 18.98 3.03 11.63
N ARG A 540 18.62 1.85 12.16
CA ARG A 540 19.49 1.08 13.06
C ARG A 540 20.62 0.42 12.24
N PRO A 541 21.80 0.20 12.85
CA PRO A 541 22.82 -0.63 12.22
C PRO A 541 22.24 -2.00 11.84
N LYS A 542 22.63 -2.53 10.67
CA LYS A 542 22.37 -3.95 10.36
C LYS A 542 22.97 -4.81 11.48
N THR A 543 22.30 -5.90 11.85
CA THR A 543 22.84 -6.87 12.80
C THR A 543 24.20 -7.36 12.26
N PRO A 544 25.28 -7.23 13.05
CA PRO A 544 26.58 -7.72 12.63
C PRO A 544 26.57 -9.25 12.57
N PRO A 545 27.44 -9.87 11.75
CA PRO A 545 27.72 -11.29 11.81
C PRO A 545 27.99 -11.78 13.23
N LEU A 546 27.61 -13.02 13.54
CA LEU A 546 27.99 -13.66 14.79
C LEU A 546 29.52 -13.74 14.91
N THR A 547 30.04 -13.28 16.05
CA THR A 547 31.45 -13.45 16.42
C THR A 547 31.77 -14.92 16.66
N GLU A 548 33.04 -15.30 16.56
CA GLU A 548 33.48 -16.68 16.85
C GLU A 548 33.02 -17.15 18.24
N SER A 549 33.12 -16.31 19.27
CA SER A 549 32.63 -16.66 20.61
C SER A 549 31.12 -16.88 20.66
N GLN A 550 30.33 -16.16 19.88
CA GLN A 550 28.87 -16.36 19.81
C GLN A 550 28.53 -17.62 19.03
N LEU A 551 29.28 -17.93 17.96
CA LEU A 551 29.14 -19.18 17.22
C LEU A 551 29.47 -20.39 18.09
N GLU A 552 30.55 -20.31 18.87
CA GLU A 552 30.93 -21.33 19.85
C GLU A 552 29.81 -21.63 20.86
N GLN A 553 29.11 -20.59 21.33
CA GLN A 553 27.96 -20.70 22.23
C GLN A 553 26.69 -21.20 21.55
N THR A 554 26.46 -20.81 20.29
CA THR A 554 25.24 -21.14 19.54
C THR A 554 25.29 -22.55 18.96
N LEU A 555 26.50 -23.07 18.68
CA LEU A 555 26.72 -24.40 18.11
C LEU A 555 27.54 -25.29 19.07
N PRO A 556 27.08 -25.59 20.30
CA PRO A 556 27.87 -26.36 21.28
C PRO A 556 28.15 -27.82 20.89
N GLU A 557 27.33 -28.44 20.03
CA GLU A 557 27.41 -29.87 19.71
C GLU A 557 27.78 -30.11 18.24
N THR A 558 28.55 -31.18 17.99
CA THR A 558 28.89 -31.63 16.63
C THR A 558 27.64 -31.93 15.82
N GLY A 559 27.63 -31.56 14.53
CA GLY A 559 26.48 -31.75 13.66
C GLY A 559 25.42 -30.66 13.78
N GLN A 560 25.59 -29.66 14.64
CA GLN A 560 24.72 -28.48 14.65
C GLN A 560 25.10 -27.50 13.54
N PHE A 561 24.10 -26.81 12.98
CA PHE A 561 24.31 -25.76 11.99
C PHE A 561 23.32 -24.60 12.10
N LEU A 562 23.67 -23.48 11.49
CA LEU A 562 22.82 -22.32 11.27
C LEU A 562 23.21 -21.62 9.96
N PHE A 563 22.40 -20.66 9.52
CA PHE A 563 22.76 -19.71 8.48
C PHE A 563 22.99 -18.33 9.08
N ASP A 564 24.04 -17.67 8.60
CA ASP A 564 24.36 -16.29 8.94
C ASP A 564 25.12 -15.66 7.76
N LYS A 565 25.69 -14.48 7.96
CA LYS A 565 26.46 -13.73 6.98
C LYS A 565 27.92 -13.61 7.41
N ASP A 566 28.85 -13.50 6.46
CA ASP A 566 30.26 -13.21 6.74
C ASP A 566 30.48 -11.71 7.03
N HIS A 567 31.74 -11.30 7.27
CA HIS A 567 32.12 -9.89 7.46
C HIS A 567 31.83 -8.99 6.25
N GLN A 568 31.66 -9.57 5.06
CA GLN A 568 31.23 -8.91 3.83
C GLN A 568 29.72 -9.05 3.60
N HIS A 569 28.97 -9.48 4.63
CA HIS A 569 27.55 -9.76 4.61
C HIS A 569 27.09 -10.78 3.54
N TRP A 570 27.96 -11.70 3.16
CA TRP A 570 27.64 -12.79 2.25
C TRP A 570 27.08 -13.99 3.00
N PRO A 571 26.05 -14.65 2.45
CA PRO A 571 25.35 -15.74 3.14
C PRO A 571 26.20 -17.02 3.23
N GLU A 572 26.27 -17.59 4.44
CA GLU A 572 27.05 -18.81 4.73
C GLU A 572 26.24 -19.83 5.54
N LEU A 573 26.50 -21.11 5.26
CA LEU A 573 26.18 -22.23 6.14
C LEU A 573 27.34 -22.39 7.13
N ILE A 574 27.03 -22.22 8.42
CA ILE A 574 27.98 -22.37 9.51
C ILE A 574 27.61 -23.61 10.31
N HIS A 575 28.58 -24.50 10.56
CA HIS A 575 28.33 -25.70 11.36
C HIS A 575 29.51 -26.13 12.20
N ARG A 576 29.21 -26.92 13.25
CA ARG A 576 30.20 -27.62 14.07
C ARG A 576 30.54 -28.97 13.43
N SER A 577 31.79 -29.14 12.99
CA SER A 577 32.29 -30.38 12.38
C SER A 577 32.42 -31.52 13.41
N SER A 578 32.71 -32.73 12.93
CA SER A 578 33.08 -33.87 13.78
C SER A 578 34.42 -33.66 14.53
N SER A 579 35.32 -32.83 13.99
CA SER A 579 36.56 -32.37 14.67
C SER A 579 36.31 -31.29 15.73
N ARG A 580 35.05 -30.89 15.96
CA ARG A 580 34.62 -29.78 16.84
C ARG A 580 35.01 -28.38 16.37
N GLU A 581 35.52 -28.25 15.16
CA GLU A 581 35.81 -26.95 14.55
C GLU A 581 34.52 -26.32 14.02
N ILE A 582 34.44 -24.99 14.10
CA ILE A 582 33.41 -24.22 13.39
C ILE A 582 33.87 -24.04 11.94
N LEU A 583 33.10 -24.58 11.01
CA LEU A 583 33.37 -24.47 9.59
C LEU A 583 32.29 -23.62 8.90
N ARG A 584 32.74 -22.77 8.00
CA ARG A 584 31.91 -21.89 7.17
C ARG A 584 31.86 -22.42 5.74
N THR A 585 30.72 -22.24 5.08
CA THR A 585 30.49 -22.69 3.70
C THR A 585 29.66 -21.62 2.98
N PRO A 586 30.20 -20.93 1.97
CA PRO A 586 29.43 -19.96 1.21
C PRO A 586 28.21 -20.61 0.54
N LEU A 587 27.06 -19.92 0.57
CA LEU A 587 25.92 -20.24 -0.28
C LEU A 587 26.15 -19.60 -1.64
N GLN A 588 26.28 -20.44 -2.66
CA GLN A 588 26.51 -20.00 -4.04
C GLN A 588 25.25 -20.14 -4.87
N THR A 589 25.16 -19.42 -5.98
CA THR A 589 24.09 -19.56 -6.98
C THR A 589 24.67 -19.81 -8.36
N ASP A 590 23.99 -20.60 -9.17
CA ASP A 590 24.32 -20.76 -10.58
C ASP A 590 23.64 -19.69 -11.45
N ALA A 591 23.84 -19.77 -12.76
CA ALA A 591 23.26 -18.84 -13.73
C ALA A 591 21.72 -18.88 -13.79
N GLU A 592 21.10 -19.95 -13.30
CA GLU A 592 19.65 -20.13 -13.23
C GLU A 592 19.08 -19.66 -11.89
N GLY A 593 19.92 -19.16 -10.99
CA GLY A 593 19.55 -18.71 -9.65
C GLY A 593 19.31 -19.85 -8.66
N LYS A 594 19.62 -21.10 -9.01
CA LYS A 594 19.57 -22.23 -8.07
C LYS A 594 20.79 -22.15 -7.17
N PHE A 595 20.58 -22.39 -5.88
CA PHE A 595 21.67 -22.33 -4.93
C PHE A 595 22.30 -23.69 -4.69
N TYR A 596 23.56 -23.68 -4.27
CA TYR A 596 24.35 -24.87 -3.95
C TYR A 596 25.46 -24.52 -2.95
N ILE A 597 26.03 -25.56 -2.34
CA ILE A 597 27.21 -25.45 -1.48
C ILE A 597 28.29 -26.42 -1.96
N GLU A 598 29.54 -26.12 -1.63
CA GLU A 598 30.69 -26.96 -1.99
C GLU A 598 31.28 -27.63 -0.75
N ARG A 599 30.85 -28.87 -0.52
CA ARG A 599 31.40 -29.76 0.51
C ARG A 599 31.68 -31.16 -0.06
N PRO A 600 32.87 -31.41 -0.65
CA PRO A 600 33.15 -32.67 -1.35
C PRO A 600 32.88 -33.95 -0.55
N ASN A 601 33.02 -33.89 0.78
CA ASN A 601 32.76 -35.02 1.69
C ASN A 601 31.26 -35.29 1.95
N TRP A 602 30.35 -34.48 1.40
CA TRP A 602 28.90 -34.61 1.55
C TRP A 602 28.29 -35.01 0.21
N GLU A 603 28.52 -36.26 -0.23
CA GLU A 603 28.24 -36.73 -1.59
C GLU A 603 26.84 -36.37 -2.13
N HIS A 604 25.79 -36.44 -1.30
CA HIS A 604 24.41 -36.14 -1.71
C HIS A 604 24.01 -34.65 -1.65
N ILE A 605 24.89 -33.79 -1.13
CA ILE A 605 24.64 -32.34 -0.93
C ILE A 605 25.63 -31.49 -1.76
N HIS A 606 26.86 -31.96 -1.94
CA HIS A 606 27.91 -31.29 -2.70
C HIS A 606 27.44 -30.92 -4.10
N GLN A 607 27.47 -29.63 -4.42
CA GLN A 607 27.06 -29.09 -5.74
C GLN A 607 25.64 -29.49 -6.19
N LYS A 608 24.80 -30.04 -5.31
CA LYS A 608 23.38 -30.26 -5.60
C LYS A 608 22.68 -28.92 -5.74
N ARG A 609 21.85 -28.78 -6.78
CA ARG A 609 21.09 -27.55 -7.07
C ARG A 609 19.75 -27.56 -6.37
N TYR A 610 19.44 -26.46 -5.69
CA TYR A 610 18.22 -26.30 -4.93
C TYR A 610 17.45 -25.04 -5.35
N ASN A 611 16.13 -25.17 -5.41
CA ASN A 611 15.23 -24.04 -5.70
C ASN A 611 14.84 -23.27 -4.43
N GLN A 612 14.70 -23.96 -3.29
CA GLN A 612 14.26 -23.39 -2.00
C GLN A 612 15.20 -23.81 -0.88
N LEU A 613 15.59 -22.87 0.00
CA LEU A 613 16.53 -23.11 1.10
C LEU A 613 16.10 -24.27 2.01
N ASP A 614 14.80 -24.45 2.19
CA ASP A 614 14.22 -25.56 2.94
C ASP A 614 14.62 -26.93 2.38
N ASN A 615 14.81 -27.07 1.07
CA ASN A 615 15.26 -28.35 0.49
C ASN A 615 16.71 -28.67 0.85
N LEU A 616 17.59 -27.67 0.95
CA LEU A 616 18.93 -27.87 1.48
C LEU A 616 18.88 -28.16 2.98
N ILE A 617 18.05 -27.45 3.74
CA ILE A 617 17.85 -27.72 5.18
C ILE A 617 17.40 -29.16 5.40
N ASN A 618 16.46 -29.66 4.58
CA ASN A 618 15.96 -31.03 4.67
C ASN A 618 17.05 -32.06 4.34
N ASP A 619 17.87 -31.81 3.31
CA ASP A 619 19.01 -32.68 3.00
C ASP A 619 20.08 -32.65 4.10
N LEU A 620 20.39 -31.49 4.69
CA LEU A 620 21.31 -31.38 5.83
C LEU A 620 20.79 -32.16 7.04
N LYS A 621 19.48 -32.10 7.32
CA LYS A 621 18.83 -32.90 8.36
C LYS A 621 18.90 -34.40 8.06
N ALA A 622 18.66 -34.80 6.81
CA ALA A 622 18.78 -36.19 6.37
C ALA A 622 20.23 -36.70 6.47
N TYR A 623 21.22 -35.82 6.29
CA TYR A 623 22.65 -36.09 6.51
C TYR A 623 23.02 -36.20 8.01
N GLY A 624 22.06 -36.01 8.93
CA GLY A 624 22.27 -36.14 10.37
C GLY A 624 22.60 -34.82 11.09
N MET A 625 22.44 -33.68 10.42
CA MET A 625 22.68 -32.37 11.02
C MET A 625 21.44 -31.79 11.70
N ARG A 626 21.65 -30.95 12.72
CA ARG A 626 20.57 -30.30 13.47
C ARG A 626 20.65 -28.78 13.35
N MET A 627 19.60 -28.18 12.80
CA MET A 627 19.51 -26.72 12.72
C MET A 627 19.28 -26.12 14.11
N VAL A 628 20.03 -25.08 14.44
CA VAL A 628 19.83 -24.26 15.65
C VAL A 628 19.22 -22.91 15.25
N PRO A 629 18.22 -22.38 15.98
CA PRO A 629 17.69 -21.05 15.72
C PRO A 629 18.79 -20.00 15.89
N ASN A 630 18.95 -19.12 14.91
CA ASN A 630 19.76 -17.91 15.08
C ASN A 630 18.93 -16.88 15.86
N SER A 631 19.15 -16.76 17.17
CA SER A 631 18.36 -15.87 18.05
C SER A 631 18.61 -14.38 17.81
N GLN A 632 19.62 -14.03 16.99
CA GLN A 632 19.92 -12.64 16.62
C GLN A 632 19.22 -12.19 15.32
N HIS A 633 18.55 -13.10 14.59
CA HIS A 633 17.97 -12.84 13.26
C HIS A 633 16.52 -13.33 13.06
#